data_AF-A0A7W9EYA7-F1
#
_entry.id   AF-A0A7W9EYA7-F1
#
_cell.length_a   1.000
_cell.length_b   1.000
_cell.length_c   1.000
_cell.angle_alpha   90.00
_cell.angle_beta   90.00
_cell.angle_gamma   90.00
#
_symmetry.space_group_name_H-M   'P 1'
#
loop_
_entity.id
_entity.type
_entity.pdbx_description
1 polymer ?
#
loop_
_entity_poly.entity_id
_entity_poly.type
_entity_poly.pdbx_seq_one_letter_code
_entity_poly.pdbx_strand_id
1 'polypeptide(L)'
;MTSRTLISLGFVGLLLGCVASDDAISRPDGALPVDVITAQSDLKARHPTVDAFSALAPSGEGVIFALDGTATYVNPTFGTRIESTISGFDGNTMCVAEAGDWSGICISLFQTPSGGNYCEGTFGDGGALNFPCTLQPVISAI
;
A
#
# COMPACT_ATOMS: atom_id res chain seq x y z
N MET A 1 46.59 -58.15 -7.80
CA MET A 1 45.85 -57.39 -6.77
C MET A 1 45.48 -56.06 -7.39
N THR A 2 44.20 -55.90 -7.68
CA THR A 2 43.67 -54.95 -8.66
C THR A 2 43.04 -53.78 -7.90
N SER A 3 43.58 -52.58 -8.12
CA SER A 3 43.11 -51.33 -7.53
C SER A 3 41.73 -50.97 -8.10
N ARG A 4 40.75 -50.69 -7.23
CA ARG A 4 39.42 -50.17 -7.60
C ARG A 4 39.07 -48.97 -6.74
N THR A 5 39.18 -47.80 -7.38
CA THR A 5 38.33 -46.60 -7.41
C THR A 5 37.13 -46.54 -6.44
N LEU A 6 36.97 -45.38 -5.78
CA LEU A 6 35.73 -44.57 -5.73
C LEU A 6 36.03 -43.23 -5.02
N ILE A 7 36.27 -42.17 -5.80
CA ILE A 7 36.27 -40.78 -5.29
C ILE A 7 34.85 -40.26 -5.46
N SER A 8 34.25 -39.94 -4.31
CA SER A 8 32.91 -39.38 -4.16
C SER A 8 32.76 -38.06 -4.95
N LEU A 9 31.81 -38.03 -5.88
CA LEU A 9 31.31 -36.82 -6.53
C LEU A 9 30.55 -35.98 -5.50
N GLY A 10 31.21 -34.96 -4.95
CA GLY A 10 30.57 -33.92 -4.17
C GLY A 10 29.72 -33.03 -5.06
N PHE A 11 28.40 -33.24 -4.99
CA PHE A 11 27.36 -32.34 -5.48
C PHE A 11 27.52 -30.97 -4.80
N VAL A 12 28.12 -29.99 -5.49
CA VAL A 12 27.97 -28.58 -5.11
C VAL A 12 26.72 -28.09 -5.81
N GLY A 13 25.60 -28.16 -5.08
CA GLY A 13 24.34 -27.56 -5.48
C GLY A 13 24.53 -26.07 -5.69
N LEU A 14 24.49 -25.66 -6.94
CA LEU A 14 24.31 -24.26 -7.33
C LEU A 14 22.87 -23.89 -6.89
N LEU A 15 22.73 -23.35 -5.69
CA LEU A 15 21.51 -22.68 -5.27
C LEU A 15 21.35 -21.46 -6.17
N LEU A 16 20.64 -21.65 -7.28
CA LEU A 16 19.98 -20.59 -8.04
C LEU A 16 19.01 -19.91 -7.07
N GLY A 17 19.53 -18.92 -6.34
CA GLY A 17 18.71 -17.95 -5.64
C GLY A 17 17.87 -17.22 -6.68
N CYS A 18 16.61 -17.63 -6.81
CA CYS A 18 15.58 -16.74 -7.32
C CYS A 18 15.49 -15.61 -6.30
N VAL A 19 16.28 -14.54 -6.50
CA VAL A 19 15.90 -13.24 -5.97
C VAL A 19 14.65 -12.86 -6.77
N ALA A 20 13.48 -13.12 -6.19
CA ALA A 20 12.32 -12.34 -6.56
C ALA A 20 12.71 -10.91 -6.19
N SER A 21 13.11 -10.12 -7.19
CA SER A 21 13.13 -8.67 -7.06
C SER A 21 11.67 -8.26 -6.89
N ASP A 22 11.20 -8.31 -5.65
CA ASP A 22 10.17 -7.42 -5.18
C ASP A 22 10.76 -6.02 -5.35
N ASP A 23 10.55 -5.42 -6.53
CA ASP A 23 10.72 -3.99 -6.74
C ASP A 23 9.60 -3.27 -5.96
N ALA A 24 9.52 -3.53 -4.66
CA ALA A 24 8.82 -2.67 -3.74
C ALA A 24 9.51 -1.32 -3.87
N ILE A 25 8.82 -0.38 -4.52
CA ILE A 25 9.27 1.01 -4.59
C ILE A 25 9.54 1.39 -3.15
N SER A 26 10.79 1.69 -2.81
CA SER A 26 11.12 2.09 -1.45
C SER A 26 10.72 3.55 -1.24
N ARG A 27 10.40 3.90 0.01
CA ARG A 27 10.15 5.30 0.36
C ARG A 27 11.31 6.18 -0.08
N PRO A 28 11.06 7.29 -0.79
CA PRO A 28 12.11 8.22 -1.17
C PRO A 28 12.84 8.78 0.06
N ASP A 29 14.16 8.90 -0.04
CA ASP A 29 14.98 9.48 1.03
C ASP A 29 14.51 10.89 1.37
N GLY A 30 14.39 11.18 2.67
CA GLY A 30 13.91 12.47 3.16
C GLY A 30 12.40 12.69 3.04
N ALA A 31 11.61 11.69 2.65
CA ALA A 31 10.15 11.79 2.71
C ALA A 31 9.68 11.96 4.16
N LEU A 32 8.75 12.89 4.37
CA LEU A 32 8.24 13.27 5.69
C LEU A 32 6.83 12.71 5.89
N PRO A 33 6.49 12.21 7.10
CA PRO A 33 5.14 11.75 7.39
C PRO A 33 4.16 12.93 7.30
N VAL A 34 3.00 12.68 6.69
CA VAL A 34 1.92 13.67 6.57
C VAL A 34 0.76 13.24 7.45
N ASP A 35 0.42 14.06 8.43
CA ASP A 35 -0.75 13.80 9.28
C ASP A 35 -2.02 13.72 8.43
N VAL A 36 -2.69 12.56 8.49
CA VAL A 36 -3.78 12.24 7.58
C VAL A 36 -5.02 13.08 7.89
N ILE A 37 -5.30 13.35 9.17
CA ILE A 37 -6.43 14.17 9.60
C ILE A 37 -6.25 15.61 9.13
N THR A 38 -5.05 16.15 9.25
CA THR A 38 -4.70 17.49 8.77
C THR A 38 -4.82 17.56 7.25
N ALA A 39 -4.28 16.57 6.53
CA ALA A 39 -4.37 16.52 5.07
C ALA A 39 -5.82 16.44 4.55
N GLN A 40 -6.67 15.67 5.22
CA GLN A 40 -8.11 15.61 4.91
C GLN A 40 -8.81 16.94 5.16
N SER A 41 -8.54 17.55 6.31
CA SER A 41 -9.14 18.84 6.70
C SER A 41 -8.77 19.93 5.70
N ASP A 42 -7.50 19.97 5.29
CA ASP A 42 -6.98 20.89 4.27
C ASP A 42 -7.63 20.65 2.90
N LEU A 43 -7.82 19.39 2.50
CA LEU A 43 -8.51 19.05 1.27
C LEU A 43 -9.99 19.45 1.29
N LYS A 44 -10.70 19.17 2.38
CA LYS A 44 -12.11 19.57 2.56
C LYS A 44 -12.25 21.09 2.56
N ALA A 45 -11.32 21.82 3.17
CA ALA A 45 -11.33 23.28 3.15
C ALA A 45 -11.17 23.85 1.72
N ARG A 46 -10.33 23.22 0.88
CA ARG A 46 -10.16 23.59 -0.53
C ARG A 46 -11.30 23.11 -1.43
N HIS A 47 -11.99 22.04 -1.05
CA HIS A 47 -13.05 21.41 -1.81
C HIS A 47 -14.26 21.09 -0.91
N PRO A 48 -15.07 22.09 -0.53
CA PRO A 48 -16.11 21.93 0.50
C PRO A 48 -17.20 20.91 0.16
N THR A 49 -17.36 20.56 -1.12
CA THR A 49 -18.38 19.62 -1.62
C THR A 49 -17.89 18.18 -1.72
N VAL A 50 -16.66 17.86 -1.29
CA VAL A 50 -16.11 16.50 -1.40
C VAL A 50 -16.49 15.71 -0.17
N ASP A 51 -16.98 14.50 -0.37
CA ASP A 51 -17.41 13.61 0.72
C ASP A 51 -16.48 12.40 0.86
N ALA A 52 -15.48 12.30 -0.02
CA ALA A 52 -14.45 11.28 0.03
C ALA A 52 -13.13 11.81 -0.54
N PHE A 53 -12.06 11.11 -0.22
CA PHE A 53 -10.72 11.34 -0.73
C PHE A 53 -10.04 9.99 -0.96
N SER A 54 -9.12 9.93 -1.93
CA SER A 54 -8.51 8.67 -2.34
C SER A 54 -6.99 8.73 -2.21
N ALA A 55 -6.38 7.64 -1.74
CA ALA A 55 -4.95 7.38 -1.83
C ALA A 55 -4.74 6.21 -2.81
N LEU A 56 -4.60 6.55 -4.08
CA LEU A 56 -4.44 5.58 -5.17
C LEU A 56 -3.07 5.70 -5.81
N ALA A 57 -2.52 4.54 -6.18
CA ALA A 57 -1.42 4.41 -7.10
C ALA A 57 -1.82 4.89 -8.50
N PRO A 58 -0.86 5.21 -9.38
CA PRO A 58 -1.14 5.51 -10.79
C PRO A 58 -1.88 4.39 -11.52
N SER A 59 -1.76 3.14 -11.05
CA SER A 59 -2.51 1.99 -11.56
C SER A 59 -3.99 1.98 -11.15
N GLY A 60 -4.41 2.83 -10.22
CA GLY A 60 -5.75 2.85 -9.63
C GLY A 60 -5.92 1.92 -8.43
N GLU A 61 -4.87 1.21 -8.00
CA GLU A 61 -4.90 0.43 -6.76
C GLU A 61 -4.76 1.33 -5.53
N GLY A 62 -5.50 1.03 -4.46
CA GLY A 62 -5.37 1.71 -3.17
C GLY A 62 -6.70 1.81 -2.45
N VAL A 63 -6.91 2.90 -1.72
CA VAL A 63 -8.12 3.07 -0.91
C VAL A 63 -8.79 4.42 -1.17
N ILE A 64 -10.11 4.39 -1.25
CA ILE A 64 -11.00 5.55 -1.22
C ILE A 64 -11.60 5.61 0.18
N PHE A 65 -11.51 6.76 0.82
CA PHE A 65 -11.97 6.98 2.18
C PHE A 65 -13.06 8.04 2.17
N ALA A 66 -14.24 7.69 2.67
CA ALA A 66 -15.34 8.62 2.79
C ALA A 66 -15.33 9.28 4.18
N LEU A 67 -15.79 10.53 4.23
CA LEU A 67 -15.90 11.32 5.45
C LEU A 67 -16.99 10.82 6.40
N ASP A 68 -17.88 9.93 5.93
CA ASP A 68 -18.88 9.25 6.75
C ASP A 68 -18.29 8.06 7.55
N GLY A 69 -17.00 7.78 7.40
CA GLY A 69 -16.32 6.68 8.08
C GLY A 69 -16.26 5.39 7.27
N THR A 70 -16.80 5.36 6.05
CA THR A 70 -16.66 4.21 5.14
C THR A 70 -15.36 4.29 4.34
N ALA A 71 -14.88 3.13 3.89
CA ALA A 71 -13.72 3.04 3.01
C ALA A 71 -13.92 1.95 1.96
N THR A 72 -13.30 2.13 0.80
CA THR A 72 -13.28 1.15 -0.28
C THR A 72 -11.84 0.87 -0.70
N TYR A 73 -11.38 -0.36 -0.51
CA TYR A 73 -10.16 -0.84 -1.17
C TYR A 73 -10.47 -1.23 -2.61
N VAL A 74 -9.59 -0.84 -3.53
CA VAL A 74 -9.71 -1.12 -4.97
C VAL A 74 -8.39 -1.72 -5.46
N ASN A 75 -8.47 -2.84 -6.17
CA ASN A 75 -7.37 -3.39 -6.95
C ASN A 75 -7.88 -3.73 -8.36
N PRO A 76 -7.60 -2.88 -9.37
CA PRO A 76 -8.12 -3.06 -10.71
C PRO A 76 -7.48 -4.25 -11.44
N THR A 77 -6.24 -4.61 -11.11
CA THR A 77 -5.53 -5.76 -11.69
C THR A 77 -6.31 -7.06 -11.47
N PHE A 78 -6.92 -7.22 -10.29
CA PHE A 78 -7.72 -8.38 -9.92
C PHE A 78 -9.23 -8.11 -9.94
N GLY A 79 -9.67 -6.94 -10.41
CA GLY A 79 -11.08 -6.53 -10.38
C GLY A 79 -11.69 -6.51 -8.97
N THR A 80 -10.85 -6.34 -7.95
CA THR A 80 -11.25 -6.41 -6.55
C THR A 80 -11.74 -5.05 -6.08
N ARG A 81 -12.92 -5.05 -5.44
CA ARG A 81 -13.49 -3.89 -4.75
C ARG A 81 -14.06 -4.37 -3.42
N ILE A 82 -13.55 -3.83 -2.32
CA ILE A 82 -13.92 -4.26 -0.97
C ILE A 82 -14.38 -3.03 -0.20
N GLU A 83 -15.61 -3.05 0.28
CA GLU A 83 -16.19 -1.98 1.09
C GLU A 83 -16.10 -2.38 2.56
N SER A 84 -15.62 -1.43 3.38
CA SER A 84 -15.39 -1.60 4.81
C SER A 84 -15.51 -0.25 5.53
N THR A 85 -15.05 -0.19 6.77
CA THR A 85 -15.07 1.02 7.62
C THR A 85 -13.66 1.43 8.01
N ILE A 86 -13.48 2.72 8.24
CA ILE A 86 -12.25 3.27 8.80
C ILE A 86 -12.18 2.84 10.26
N SER A 87 -11.15 2.08 10.63
CA SER A 87 -10.96 1.58 11.99
C SER A 87 -10.17 2.55 12.87
N GLY A 88 -9.39 3.46 12.28
CA GLY A 88 -8.69 4.49 13.03
C GLY A 88 -7.66 5.28 12.24
N PHE A 89 -7.11 6.27 12.93
CA PHE A 89 -6.04 7.14 12.45
C PHE A 89 -4.94 7.19 13.50
N ASP A 90 -3.69 7.12 13.06
CA ASP A 90 -2.52 7.31 13.90
C ASP A 90 -1.46 8.13 13.14
N GLY A 91 -1.45 9.44 13.39
CA GLY A 91 -0.57 10.39 12.72
C GLY A 91 -0.71 10.33 11.19
N ASN A 92 0.31 9.79 10.53
CA ASN A 92 0.32 9.65 9.08
C ASN A 92 -0.34 8.37 8.55
N THR A 93 -0.88 7.53 9.43
CA THR A 93 -1.49 6.25 9.08
C THR A 93 -3.00 6.30 9.20
N MET A 94 -3.72 5.74 8.23
CA MET A 94 -5.14 5.43 8.33
C MET A 94 -5.36 3.93 8.12
N CYS A 95 -6.19 3.34 8.97
CA CYS A 95 -6.53 1.92 8.90
C CYS A 95 -7.99 1.69 8.51
N VAL A 96 -8.18 0.64 7.73
CA VAL A 96 -9.48 0.11 7.30
C VAL A 96 -9.67 -1.25 7.95
N ALA A 97 -10.84 -1.47 8.53
CA ALA A 97 -11.21 -2.72 9.20
C ALA A 97 -11.25 -3.91 8.25
N GLU A 98 -11.07 -5.10 8.81
CA GLU A 98 -11.36 -6.36 8.13
C GLU A 98 -12.82 -6.42 7.64
N ALA A 99 -13.06 -7.14 6.54
CA ALA A 99 -14.38 -7.33 5.97
C ALA A 99 -14.48 -8.68 5.26
N GLY A 100 -15.29 -9.59 5.80
CA GLY A 100 -15.37 -10.95 5.29
C GLY A 100 -14.02 -11.66 5.40
N ASP A 101 -13.50 -12.14 4.27
CA ASP A 101 -12.19 -12.79 4.17
C ASP A 101 -11.02 -11.81 4.02
N TRP A 102 -11.29 -10.50 3.90
CA TRP A 102 -10.25 -9.48 3.76
C TRP A 102 -9.74 -9.01 5.12
N SER A 103 -8.43 -9.01 5.29
CA SER A 103 -7.73 -8.74 6.55
C SER A 103 -7.63 -7.27 6.93
N GLY A 104 -8.19 -6.36 6.13
CA GLY A 104 -8.03 -4.91 6.32
C GLY A 104 -6.69 -4.40 5.78
N ILE A 105 -6.48 -3.09 5.88
CA ILE A 105 -5.22 -2.44 5.46
C ILE A 105 -4.99 -1.15 6.26
N CYS A 106 -3.75 -0.88 6.62
CA CYS A 106 -3.30 0.43 7.10
C CYS A 106 -2.43 1.10 6.03
N ILE A 107 -2.78 2.33 5.63
CA ILE A 107 -2.04 3.13 4.66
C ILE A 107 -1.42 4.34 5.36
N SER A 108 -0.10 4.43 5.27
CA SER A 108 0.72 5.54 5.74
C SER A 108 1.01 6.51 4.60
N LEU A 109 0.91 7.81 4.84
CA LEU A 109 1.15 8.87 3.87
C LEU A 109 2.46 9.61 4.16
N PHE A 110 3.22 9.87 3.10
CA PHE A 110 4.44 10.64 3.15
C PHE A 110 4.48 11.67 2.03
N GLN A 111 5.03 12.85 2.31
CA GLN A 111 5.35 13.87 1.32
C GLN A 111 6.81 13.69 0.88
N THR A 112 7.03 13.65 -0.42
CA THR A 112 8.37 13.50 -0.99
C THR A 112 9.06 14.87 -1.10
N PRO A 113 10.40 14.94 -1.06
CA PRO A 113 11.13 16.21 -1.24
C PRO A 113 10.89 16.88 -2.60
N SER A 114 10.48 16.10 -3.60
CA SER A 114 10.09 16.57 -4.93
C SER A 114 8.70 17.20 -5.01
N GLY A 115 7.94 17.21 -3.90
CA GLY A 115 6.59 17.78 -3.82
C GLY A 115 5.46 16.80 -4.19
N GLY A 116 5.77 15.51 -4.36
CA GLY A 116 4.77 14.45 -4.54
C GLY A 116 4.35 13.81 -3.22
N ASN A 117 3.50 12.77 -3.30
CA ASN A 117 3.22 11.91 -2.14
C ASN A 117 3.61 10.46 -2.44
N TYR A 118 3.85 9.74 -1.37
CA TYR A 118 4.21 8.33 -1.36
C TYR A 118 3.42 7.64 -0.25
N CYS A 119 2.93 6.44 -0.54
CA CYS A 119 2.08 5.68 0.35
C CYS A 119 2.68 4.31 0.65
N GLU A 120 2.61 3.90 1.91
CA GLU A 120 2.99 2.57 2.39
C GLU A 120 1.76 1.91 3.02
N GLY A 121 1.31 0.83 2.42
CA GLY A 121 0.20 -0.01 2.86
C GLY A 121 0.70 -1.27 3.54
N THR A 122 0.07 -1.68 4.62
CA THR A 122 0.25 -3.00 5.25
C THR A 122 -1.11 -3.64 5.46
N PHE A 123 -1.34 -4.79 4.83
CA PHE A 123 -2.54 -5.60 5.01
C PHE A 123 -2.48 -6.33 6.35
N GLY A 124 -3.64 -6.70 6.90
CA GLY A 124 -3.70 -7.39 8.20
C GLY A 124 -3.03 -8.78 8.22
N ASP A 125 -2.78 -9.37 7.05
CA ASP A 125 -2.03 -10.62 6.89
C ASP A 125 -0.50 -10.42 6.75
N GLY A 126 -0.03 -9.16 6.81
CA GLY A 126 1.37 -8.80 6.67
C GLY A 126 1.82 -8.50 5.23
N GLY A 127 0.92 -8.61 4.24
CA GLY A 127 1.20 -8.14 2.89
C GLY A 127 1.51 -6.63 2.86
N ALA A 128 2.36 -6.19 1.94
CA ALA A 128 2.74 -4.78 1.82
C ALA A 128 2.39 -4.22 0.44
N LEU A 129 2.09 -2.92 0.39
CA LEU A 129 1.77 -2.20 -0.82
C LEU A 129 2.49 -0.84 -0.81
N ASN A 130 3.41 -0.61 -1.73
CA ASN A 130 4.28 0.56 -1.71
C ASN A 130 4.24 1.28 -3.05
N PHE A 131 3.85 2.56 -3.06
CA PHE A 131 3.60 3.26 -4.31
C PHE A 131 3.65 4.79 -4.17
N PRO A 132 4.09 5.52 -5.22
CA PRO A 132 3.77 6.93 -5.32
C PRO A 132 2.24 7.08 -5.35
N CYS A 133 1.69 7.97 -4.55
CA CYS A 133 0.25 8.14 -4.44
C CYS A 133 -0.15 9.60 -4.62
N THR A 134 -1.41 9.83 -4.95
CA THR A 134 -1.99 11.18 -4.92
C THR A 134 -3.20 11.17 -4.01
N LEU A 135 -3.21 12.03 -2.99
CA LEU A 135 -4.44 12.36 -2.30
C LEU A 135 -5.31 13.22 -3.19
N GLN A 136 -6.43 12.68 -3.63
CA GLN A 136 -7.36 13.38 -4.51
C GLN A 136 -8.75 13.44 -3.89
N PRO A 137 -9.48 14.57 -4.04
CA PRO A 137 -10.88 14.60 -3.71
C PRO A 137 -11.66 13.66 -4.63
N VAL A 138 -12.52 12.83 -4.06
CA VAL A 138 -13.47 12.03 -4.82
C VAL A 138 -14.80 12.76 -4.74
N ILE A 139 -15.15 13.41 -5.86
CA ILE A 139 -16.49 13.97 -6.03
C ILE A 139 -17.34 12.80 -6.49
N SER A 140 -18.21 12.28 -5.62
CA SER A 140 -19.24 11.35 -6.04
C SER A 140 -20.03 12.03 -7.16
N ALA A 141 -19.92 11.50 -8.39
CA ALA A 141 -20.78 11.93 -9.48
C ALA A 141 -22.20 11.57 -9.05
N ILE A 142 -22.99 12.60 -8.75
CA ILE A 142 -24.43 12.50 -8.51
C ILE A 142 -25.09 11.96 -9.78
#